data_AF-A0A2S6SIW6-F1
#
_entry.id   AF-A0A2S6SIW6-F1
#
_cell.length_a   1.000
_cell.length_b   1.000
_cell.length_c   1.000
_cell.angle_alpha   90.00
_cell.angle_beta   90.00
_cell.angle_gamma   90.00
#
_symmetry.space_group_name_H-M   'P 1'
#
loop_
_entity.id
_entity.type
_entity.pdbx_description
1 polymer ?
#
loop_
_entity_poly.entity_id
_entity_poly.type
_entity_poly.pdbx_seq_one_letter_code
_entity_poly.pdbx_strand_id
1 'polypeptide(L)'
;MPNRKFRIFDSDALKNIHQRVFFSIVIFTIFYSLIFFQIFNIMIFSKYFNGELLKKNIQIKQTENRGEIFDRNGVLLASTIKSYSLFADPKKIKEIDNL
;
A
#
# COMPACT_ATOMS: atom_id res chain seq x y z
N MET A 1 -42.56 -53.05 24.65
CA MET A 1 -42.15 -51.62 24.70
C MET A 1 -41.50 -51.27 23.37
N PRO A 2 -41.94 -50.24 22.62
CA PRO A 2 -41.38 -49.99 21.31
C PRO A 2 -40.03 -49.26 21.43
N ASN A 3 -39.02 -49.83 20.78
CA ASN A 3 -37.64 -49.37 20.72
C ASN A 3 -37.54 -48.09 19.87
N ARG A 4 -37.41 -46.93 20.51
CA ARG A 4 -37.19 -45.64 19.82
C ARG A 4 -35.74 -45.57 19.37
N LYS A 5 -35.48 -45.87 18.09
CA LYS A 5 -34.19 -45.56 17.45
C LYS A 5 -34.02 -44.04 17.42
N PHE A 6 -33.18 -43.49 18.28
CA PHE A 6 -32.77 -42.08 18.20
C PHE A 6 -32.03 -41.86 16.88
N ARG A 7 -32.71 -41.23 15.90
CA ARG A 7 -32.08 -40.74 14.67
C ARG A 7 -31.36 -39.44 15.01
N ILE A 8 -30.13 -39.56 15.46
CA ILE A 8 -29.28 -38.44 15.91
C ILE A 8 -28.89 -37.51 14.73
N PHE A 9 -29.05 -38.00 13.51
CA PHE A 9 -28.79 -37.25 12.28
C PHE A 9 -29.98 -37.42 11.33
N ASP A 10 -30.89 -36.44 11.36
CA ASP A 10 -31.90 -36.31 10.33
C ASP A 10 -31.25 -35.69 9.08
N SER A 11 -31.49 -36.25 7.90
CA SER A 11 -30.84 -35.82 6.66
C SER A 11 -31.12 -34.35 6.34
N ASP A 12 -32.30 -33.89 6.71
CA ASP A 12 -32.74 -32.51 6.49
C ASP A 12 -32.02 -31.52 7.43
N ALA A 13 -31.76 -31.93 8.68
CA ALA A 13 -30.98 -31.13 9.61
C ALA A 13 -29.53 -30.97 9.13
N LEU A 14 -28.93 -32.04 8.60
CA LEU A 14 -27.58 -32.01 8.04
C LEU A 14 -27.49 -31.11 6.80
N LYS A 15 -28.49 -31.19 5.91
CA LYS A 15 -28.59 -30.34 4.71
C LYS A 15 -28.67 -28.86 5.06
N ASN A 16 -29.47 -28.51 6.07
CA ASN A 16 -29.62 -27.13 6.53
C ASN A 16 -28.32 -26.57 7.14
N ILE A 17 -27.59 -27.38 7.92
CA ILE A 17 -26.29 -26.99 8.47
C ILE A 17 -25.28 -26.79 7.33
N HIS A 18 -25.22 -27.73 6.38
CA HIS A 18 -24.32 -27.64 5.25
C HIS A 18 -24.55 -26.37 4.41
N GLN A 19 -25.82 -26.03 4.14
CA GLN A 19 -26.17 -24.82 3.39
C GLN A 19 -25.71 -23.53 4.10
N ARG A 20 -25.89 -23.45 5.42
CA ARG A 20 -25.46 -22.28 6.22
C ARG A 20 -23.94 -22.15 6.27
N VAL A 21 -23.24 -23.27 6.48
CA VAL A 21 -21.77 -23.30 6.51
C VAL A 21 -21.20 -22.95 5.14
N PHE A 22 -21.77 -23.48 4.07
CA PHE A 22 -21.37 -23.16 2.70
C PHE A 22 -21.53 -21.67 2.40
N PHE A 23 -22.67 -21.08 2.78
CA PHE A 23 -22.90 -19.64 2.62
C PHE A 23 -21.86 -18.79 3.34
N SER A 24 -21.53 -19.13 4.60
CA SER A 24 -20.46 -18.45 5.34
C SER A 24 -19.10 -18.59 4.65
N ILE A 25 -18.75 -19.78 4.16
CA ILE A 25 -17.49 -20.02 3.43
C ILE A 25 -17.42 -19.14 2.18
N VAL A 26 -18.51 -19.00 1.43
CA VAL A 26 -18.56 -18.14 0.24
C VAL A 26 -18.31 -16.68 0.61
N ILE A 27 -18.96 -16.16 1.66
CA ILE A 27 -18.74 -14.79 2.12
C ILE A 27 -17.28 -14.56 2.51
N PHE A 28 -16.72 -15.45 3.33
CA PHE A 28 -15.32 -15.35 3.74
C PHE A 28 -14.38 -15.43 2.54
N THR A 29 -14.66 -16.29 1.58
CA THR A 29 -13.85 -16.43 0.35
C THR A 29 -13.84 -15.13 -0.46
N ILE A 30 -15.00 -14.47 -0.60
CA ILE A 30 -15.09 -13.16 -1.28
C ILE A 30 -14.28 -12.12 -0.51
N PHE A 31 -14.44 -12.05 0.81
CA PHE A 31 -13.73 -11.07 1.64
C PHE A 31 -12.19 -11.24 1.57
N TYR A 32 -11.71 -12.48 1.70
CA TYR A 32 -10.28 -12.78 1.57
C TYR A 32 -9.77 -12.55 0.15
N SER A 33 -10.59 -12.77 -0.87
CA SER A 33 -10.22 -12.49 -2.25
C SER A 33 -10.05 -10.98 -2.50
N LEU A 34 -10.88 -10.12 -1.87
CA LEU A 34 -10.70 -8.66 -1.94
C LEU A 34 -9.39 -8.21 -1.28
N ILE A 35 -9.09 -8.75 -0.09
CA ILE A 35 -7.82 -8.46 0.60
C ILE A 35 -6.64 -8.93 -0.25
N PHE A 36 -6.70 -10.16 -0.77
CA PHE A 36 -5.65 -10.71 -1.62
C PHE A 36 -5.45 -9.86 -2.87
N PHE A 37 -6.52 -9.42 -3.53
CA PHE A 37 -6.45 -8.54 -4.69
C PHE A 37 -5.79 -7.19 -4.34
N GLN A 38 -6.11 -6.62 -3.18
CA GLN A 38 -5.47 -5.38 -2.72
C GLN A 38 -3.98 -5.58 -2.46
N ILE A 39 -3.58 -6.68 -1.82
CA ILE A 39 -2.17 -7.02 -1.58
C ILE A 39 -1.44 -7.23 -2.92
N PHE A 40 -2.04 -7.98 -3.83
CA PHE A 40 -1.50 -8.20 -5.17
C PHE A 40 -1.32 -6.88 -5.92
N ASN A 41 -2.32 -5.98 -5.85
CA ASN A 41 -2.24 -4.66 -6.48
C ASN A 41 -1.07 -3.84 -5.92
N ILE A 42 -0.89 -3.81 -4.59
CA ILE A 42 0.25 -3.12 -3.97
C ILE A 42 1.56 -3.78 -4.39
N MET A 43 1.66 -5.11 -4.32
CA MET A 43 2.92 -5.81 -4.56
C MET A 43 3.37 -5.76 -6.03
N ILE A 44 2.44 -5.88 -6.97
CA ILE A 44 2.73 -5.82 -8.41
C ILE A 44 2.71 -4.35 -8.86
N PHE A 45 1.55 -3.68 -8.82
CA PHE A 45 1.43 -2.35 -9.42
C PHE A 45 2.23 -1.29 -8.66
N SER A 46 2.26 -1.28 -7.32
CA SER A 46 3.09 -0.28 -6.62
C SER A 46 4.59 -0.51 -6.79
N LYS A 47 5.04 -1.74 -7.00
CA LYS A 47 6.47 -2.00 -7.28
C LYS A 47 6.84 -1.62 -8.72
N TYR A 48 5.98 -1.92 -9.68
CA TYR A 48 6.23 -1.62 -11.09
C TYR A 48 6.06 -0.12 -11.42
N PHE A 49 5.03 0.54 -10.89
CA PHE A 49 4.77 1.97 -11.17
C PHE A 49 5.42 2.90 -10.15
N ASN A 50 5.52 2.50 -8.88
CA ASN A 50 6.09 3.35 -7.82
C ASN A 50 7.46 2.87 -7.31
N GLY A 51 8.10 1.85 -7.91
CA GLY A 51 9.36 1.29 -7.42
C GLY A 51 10.50 2.31 -7.25
N GLU A 52 10.55 3.31 -8.13
CA GLU A 52 11.47 4.45 -8.00
C GLU A 52 10.84 5.63 -7.25
N LEU A 53 9.54 5.90 -7.47
CA LEU A 53 8.82 7.01 -6.86
C LEU A 53 8.62 6.84 -5.34
N LEU A 54 8.49 5.64 -4.79
CA LEU A 54 8.26 5.42 -3.37
C LEU A 54 9.56 5.62 -2.57
N LYS A 55 10.69 5.10 -3.05
CA LYS A 55 12.02 5.40 -2.45
C LYS A 55 12.34 6.89 -2.55
N LYS A 56 12.01 7.50 -3.70
CA LYS A 56 12.23 8.92 -3.95
C LYS A 56 11.28 9.82 -3.15
N ASN A 57 10.01 9.49 -2.97
CA ASN A 57 9.05 10.30 -2.21
C ASN A 57 9.19 10.16 -0.69
N ILE A 58 9.72 9.03 -0.18
CA ILE A 58 10.07 8.92 1.26
C ILE A 58 11.30 9.79 1.59
N GLN A 59 12.24 9.94 0.66
CA GLN A 59 13.41 10.83 0.83
C GLN A 59 13.13 12.29 0.44
N ILE A 60 12.36 12.51 -0.61
CA ILE A 60 11.83 13.81 -1.02
C ILE A 60 10.53 13.99 -0.26
N LYS A 61 10.64 14.22 1.05
CA LYS A 61 9.62 15.00 1.74
C LYS A 61 9.48 16.26 0.89
N GLN A 62 8.39 16.37 0.14
CA GLN A 62 8.16 17.52 -0.72
C GLN A 62 8.27 18.73 0.17
N THR A 63 9.37 19.47 0.04
CA THR A 63 9.56 20.71 0.76
C THR A 63 8.50 21.63 0.19
N GLU A 64 7.41 21.82 0.92
CA GLU A 64 6.42 22.82 0.54
C GLU A 64 7.16 24.13 0.36
N ASN A 65 7.00 24.77 -0.81
CA ASN A 65 7.65 26.03 -1.07
C ASN A 65 7.06 27.07 -0.10
N ARG A 66 7.90 27.62 0.78
CA ARG A 66 7.51 28.70 1.67
C ARG A 66 7.09 29.92 0.83
N GLY A 67 5.92 30.47 1.15
CA GLY A 67 5.43 31.70 0.51
C GLY A 67 6.34 32.91 0.76
N GLU A 68 6.29 33.85 -0.16
CA GLU A 68 7.02 35.12 -0.08
C GLU A 68 6.38 36.06 0.96
N ILE A 69 7.20 36.87 1.62
CA ILE A 69 6.75 37.84 2.63
C ILE A 69 6.98 39.25 2.08
N PHE A 70 5.92 40.05 2.10
CA PHE A 70 5.93 41.45 1.65
C PHE A 70 5.57 42.39 2.80
N ASP A 71 6.09 43.61 2.76
CA ASP A 71 5.59 44.73 3.58
C ASP A 71 4.21 45.20 3.06
N ARG A 72 3.53 46.06 3.82
CA ARG A 72 2.23 46.67 3.48
C ARG A 72 2.23 47.42 2.14
N ASN A 73 3.39 47.92 1.72
CA ASN A 73 3.57 48.60 0.44
C ASN A 73 3.90 47.65 -0.72
N GLY A 74 3.88 46.33 -0.50
CA GLY A 74 4.20 45.31 -1.50
C GLY A 74 5.69 45.10 -1.75
N VAL A 75 6.56 45.64 -0.89
CA VAL A 75 8.02 45.44 -1.01
C VAL A 75 8.40 44.06 -0.48
N LEU A 76 9.14 43.28 -1.27
CA LEU A 76 9.59 41.93 -0.88
C LEU A 76 10.60 41.98 0.26
N LEU A 77 10.29 41.32 1.37
CA LEU A 77 11.15 41.24 2.57
C LEU A 77 11.84 39.88 2.70
N ALA A 78 11.20 38.79 2.28
CA ALA A 78 11.79 37.46 2.32
C ALA A 78 11.21 36.54 1.23
N SER A 79 12.09 35.79 0.56
CA SER A 79 11.73 34.76 -0.41
C SER A 79 12.70 33.58 -0.30
N THR A 80 12.29 32.43 -0.82
CA THR A 80 13.14 31.23 -0.88
C THR A 80 13.71 31.11 -2.28
N ILE A 81 15.04 31.09 -2.38
CA ILE A 81 15.74 30.93 -3.66
C ILE A 81 16.15 29.47 -3.83
N LYS A 82 15.90 28.90 -5.01
CA LYS A 82 16.38 27.56 -5.34
C LYS A 82 17.89 27.60 -5.52
N SER A 83 18.62 26.97 -4.59
CA SER A 83 20.06 26.81 -4.67
C SER A 83 20.41 25.36 -5.01
N TYR A 84 21.34 25.19 -5.96
CA TYR A 84 21.81 23.89 -6.39
C TYR A 84 23.30 23.79 -6.08
N SER A 85 23.67 22.87 -5.19
CA SER A 85 25.08 22.55 -4.91
C SER A 85 25.45 21.25 -5.63
N LEU A 86 26.49 21.29 -6.45
CA LEU A 86 27.07 20.11 -7.06
C LEU A 86 28.18 19.56 -6.16
N PHE A 87 28.11 18.29 -5.82
CA PHE A 87 29.17 17.59 -5.10
C PHE A 87 29.32 16.18 -5.66
N ALA A 88 30.55 15.66 -5.65
CA ALA A 88 30.86 14.29 -6.03
C ALA A 88 31.03 13.45 -4.77
N ASP A 89 30.41 12.27 -4.74
CA ASP A 89 30.62 11.27 -3.69
C ASP A 89 31.84 10.42 -4.05
N PRO A 90 32.99 10.55 -3.36
CA PRO A 90 34.24 9.90 -3.75
C PRO A 90 34.11 8.38 -3.84
N LYS A 91 33.24 7.77 -3.03
CA LYS A 91 33.03 6.31 -3.00
C LYS A 91 32.31 5.77 -4.23
N LYS A 92 31.67 6.63 -5.01
CA LYS A 92 30.91 6.28 -6.22
C LYS A 92 31.66 6.64 -7.51
N ILE A 93 32.83 7.26 -7.38
CA ILE A 93 33.69 7.56 -8.52
C ILE A 93 34.36 6.25 -8.94
N LYS A 94 34.09 5.80 -10.16
CA LYS A 94 34.89 4.72 -10.76
C LYS A 94 36.26 5.30 -11.09
N GLU A 95 37.31 4.70 -10.54
CA GLU A 95 38.65 4.90 -11.07
C GLU A 95 38.66 4.45 -12.53
N ILE A 96 39.04 5.37 -13.41
CA ILE A 96 39.35 5.04 -14.80
C ILE A 96 40.86 4.90 -14.80
N ASP A 97 41.36 3.70 -14.53
CA ASP A 97 42.77 3.38 -14.68
C ASP A 97 43.09 3.32 -16.17
N ASN A 98 43.48 4.46 -16.73
CA ASN A 98 44.14 4.55 -18.02
C ASN A 98 45.26 5.59 -17.89
N LEU A 99 46.44 5.15 -17.47
CA LEU A 99 47.73 5.54 -18.06
C LEU A 99 48.84 4.56 -17.63
#